data_AF-A0A4R9INC3-F1
#
_entry.id   AF-A0A4R9INC3-F1
#
_cell.length_a   1.000
_cell.length_b   1.000
_cell.length_c   1.000
_cell.angle_alpha   90.00
_cell.angle_beta   90.00
_cell.angle_gamma   90.00
#
_symmetry.space_group_name_H-M   'P 1'
#
loop_
_entity.id
_entity.type
_entity.pdbx_description
1 polymer ?
#
loop_
_entity_poly.entity_id
_entity_poly.type
_entity_poly.pdbx_seq_one_letter_code
_entity_poly.pdbx_strand_id
1 'polypeptide(L)'
;MKFFFYSFFLIFILTSSCKLKLNNPSDPSSQDFFLTNLFRTYLLSDPCIGFQTWKRTYGTGTYKTTGSDLIVLSNGDYLVSGITREHIVPGSTTGITNNFAGSSGITLNTFLMRVSQTNGEILWVDYLGEASSEVVYKPKLRKYSNGDISVAFIVKGAEQPGTINAKSGIGAASALFVGRIRENGTRVWFTYLDSASIGEFVVSAMDSSNRLHVFVENYGGTPANSPFVDGPAISNTSLDPGSDSDMIHLVVNENGSMISQRYFTSAGGDFIFGAEANASGLFVTGTTSQGANGTIHPNSIYQMPFVMKLNETDGTTIWYSYLGTNAELNYGASRFFVKDNFIYMIGSGRFTYGSPAEPIVATDGAEKHYIFTKLNTSGNILWNSFLGSATDSVMDTTESEPILLSNSQLLVRMQTNPSNGLFNSIPDFTTGTGSGPYTMADVFVNPLSGTFNRFHYSSNLTLPAMEQTEVMREVCSGKMVRLNYTRYTTTPPIEATQLSIENVSLP
;
A
#
# COMPACT_ATOMS: atom_id res chain seq x y z
N MET A 1 -52.00 28.71 38.07
CA MET A 1 -53.35 29.31 37.99
C MET A 1 -53.41 30.15 36.73
N LYS A 2 -54.24 29.72 35.76
CA LYS A 2 -54.67 30.44 34.54
C LYS A 2 -53.57 30.65 33.48
N PHE A 3 -53.43 29.92 32.36
CA PHE A 3 -54.41 29.39 31.38
C PHE A 3 -55.54 30.39 31.13
N PHE A 4 -55.70 30.84 29.88
CA PHE A 4 -56.52 31.98 29.42
C PHE A 4 -55.78 33.32 29.42
N PHE A 5 -54.96 33.56 28.39
CA PHE A 5 -55.05 34.80 27.58
C PHE A 5 -54.36 34.61 26.21
N TYR A 6 -54.42 33.38 25.67
CA TYR A 6 -53.82 32.98 24.39
C TYR A 6 -54.82 33.01 23.22
N SER A 7 -56.05 33.50 23.41
CA SER A 7 -57.14 33.24 22.45
C SER A 7 -57.74 34.46 21.75
N PHE A 8 -57.17 35.66 21.87
CA PHE A 8 -57.72 36.82 21.14
C PHE A 8 -56.73 37.63 20.31
N PHE A 9 -55.42 37.39 20.43
CA PHE A 9 -54.42 38.05 19.59
C PHE A 9 -53.91 37.17 18.42
N LEU A 10 -54.30 35.90 18.39
CA LEU A 10 -53.89 34.96 17.33
C LEU A 10 -54.85 34.91 16.12
N ILE A 11 -56.02 35.57 16.19
CA ILE A 11 -57.06 35.48 15.16
C ILE A 11 -57.04 36.67 14.18
N PHE A 12 -56.34 37.76 14.47
CA PHE A 12 -56.29 38.95 13.59
C PHE A 12 -55.02 39.09 12.74
N ILE A 13 -54.05 38.16 12.82
CA ILE A 13 -52.91 38.07 11.89
C ILE A 13 -53.06 36.84 10.97
N LEU A 14 -54.28 36.33 10.82
CA LEU A 14 -54.64 35.29 9.83
C LEU A 14 -55.47 35.83 8.68
N THR A 15 -55.71 37.15 8.62
CA THR A 15 -56.65 37.73 7.64
C THR A 15 -56.13 39.03 7.02
N SER A 16 -54.96 39.00 6.38
CA SER A 16 -54.63 39.87 5.25
C SER A 16 -53.15 39.72 4.85
N SER A 17 -52.82 38.59 4.27
CA SER A 17 -51.84 38.56 3.19
C SER A 17 -52.12 37.29 2.42
N CYS A 18 -52.58 37.42 1.18
CA CYS A 18 -52.46 36.35 0.19
C CYS A 18 -50.95 36.08 0.02
N LYS A 19 -50.33 35.38 0.98
CA LYS A 19 -49.00 34.86 0.79
C LYS A 19 -49.20 33.68 -0.15
N LEU A 20 -49.00 33.96 -1.43
CA LEU A 20 -48.87 32.96 -2.48
C LEU A 20 -48.02 31.82 -1.89
N LYS A 21 -48.57 30.59 -1.79
CA LYS A 21 -47.81 29.39 -1.39
C LYS A 21 -46.83 29.08 -2.52
N LEU A 22 -45.81 29.92 -2.65
CA LEU A 22 -44.66 29.65 -3.47
C LEU A 22 -43.83 28.66 -2.67
N ASN A 23 -43.70 27.45 -3.19
CA ASN A 23 -42.71 26.51 -2.70
C ASN A 23 -41.35 27.11 -3.04
N ASN A 24 -40.82 27.94 -2.14
CA ASN A 24 -39.61 28.70 -2.32
C ASN A 24 -38.63 28.33 -1.21
N PRO A 25 -37.39 27.92 -1.55
CA PRO A 25 -36.36 27.52 -0.59
C PRO A 25 -35.90 28.60 0.40
N SER A 26 -36.39 29.84 0.31
CA SER A 26 -36.09 30.92 1.27
C SER A 26 -37.22 31.21 2.28
N ASP A 27 -38.37 30.54 2.20
CA ASP A 27 -39.47 30.72 3.17
C ASP A 27 -39.41 29.62 4.26
N PRO A 28 -39.13 29.95 5.55
CA PRO A 28 -38.99 28.96 6.63
C PRO A 28 -40.21 28.06 6.87
N SER A 29 -41.37 28.41 6.32
CA SER A 29 -42.61 27.64 6.44
C SER A 29 -42.92 26.77 5.22
N SER A 30 -42.07 26.78 4.18
CA SER A 30 -42.28 26.02 2.93
C SER A 30 -41.61 24.65 2.96
N GLN A 31 -42.16 23.71 2.19
CA GLN A 31 -41.59 22.36 2.04
C GLN A 31 -40.19 22.40 1.41
N ASP A 32 -39.96 23.27 0.41
CA ASP A 32 -38.66 23.42 -0.24
C ASP A 32 -37.59 24.02 0.67
N PHE A 33 -37.93 24.88 1.63
CA PHE A 33 -36.97 25.35 2.62
C PHE A 33 -36.50 24.20 3.52
N PHE A 34 -37.42 23.34 3.96
CA PHE A 34 -37.07 22.16 4.77
C PHE A 34 -36.28 21.14 3.94
N LEU A 35 -36.69 20.83 2.72
CA LEU A 35 -35.95 19.94 1.82
C LEU A 35 -34.57 20.50 1.49
N THR A 36 -34.47 21.78 1.17
CA THR A 36 -33.20 22.45 0.85
C THR A 36 -32.28 22.47 2.06
N ASN A 37 -32.77 22.77 3.26
CA ASN A 37 -31.94 22.70 4.45
C ASN A 37 -31.61 21.26 4.84
N LEU A 38 -32.50 20.29 4.63
CA LEU A 38 -32.19 18.87 4.84
C LEU A 38 -31.10 18.39 3.87
N PHE A 39 -31.23 18.69 2.57
CA PHE A 39 -30.21 18.41 1.57
C PHE A 39 -28.92 19.18 1.85
N ARG A 40 -29.00 20.44 2.27
CA ARG A 40 -27.83 21.23 2.63
C ARG A 40 -27.14 20.67 3.87
N THR A 41 -27.88 20.26 4.89
CA THR A 41 -27.33 19.58 6.06
C THR A 41 -26.77 18.21 5.70
N TYR A 42 -27.39 17.47 4.78
CA TYR A 42 -26.91 16.17 4.31
C TYR A 42 -25.67 16.29 3.39
N LEU A 43 -25.61 17.32 2.56
CA LEU A 43 -24.50 17.59 1.64
C LEU A 43 -23.34 18.33 2.32
N LEU A 44 -23.61 19.08 3.40
CA LEU A 44 -22.61 19.76 4.23
C LEU A 44 -22.29 19.02 5.53
N SER A 45 -22.99 17.93 5.85
CA SER A 45 -22.61 17.08 6.98
C SER A 45 -21.28 16.47 6.61
N ASP A 46 -20.25 16.83 7.37
CA ASP A 46 -18.95 16.17 7.29
C ASP A 46 -19.18 14.66 7.43
N PRO A 47 -18.91 13.83 6.41
CA PRO A 47 -19.08 12.38 6.51
C PRO A 47 -18.18 11.78 7.59
N CYS A 48 -17.26 12.57 8.13
CA CYS A 48 -16.26 12.22 9.13
C CYS A 48 -16.55 12.86 10.50
N ILE A 49 -17.81 12.85 10.98
CA ILE A 49 -18.14 13.39 12.31
C ILE A 49 -17.21 12.76 13.36
N GLY A 50 -16.45 13.60 14.06
CA GLY A 50 -15.50 13.15 15.08
C GLY A 50 -14.08 12.83 14.56
N PHE A 51 -13.77 13.08 13.29
CA PHE A 51 -12.40 13.01 12.80
C PHE A 51 -11.52 14.02 13.52
N GLN A 52 -10.42 13.53 14.10
CA GLN A 52 -9.44 14.34 14.78
C GLN A 52 -8.11 14.22 14.05
N THR A 53 -7.48 15.37 13.82
CA THR A 53 -6.10 15.43 13.34
C THR A 53 -5.16 15.18 14.51
N TRP A 54 -4.31 14.18 14.37
CA TRP A 54 -3.30 13.82 15.37
C TRP A 54 -2.15 13.12 14.67
N LYS A 55 -0.98 13.11 15.32
CA LYS A 55 0.18 12.32 14.93
C LYS A 55 0.76 11.65 16.16
N ARG A 56 1.09 10.37 16.05
CA ARG A 56 1.70 9.60 17.12
C ARG A 56 2.85 8.76 16.61
N THR A 57 3.94 8.77 17.35
CA THR A 57 5.17 8.03 17.05
C THR A 57 5.27 6.77 17.91
N TYR A 58 5.90 5.74 17.35
CA TYR A 58 6.14 4.45 17.98
C TYR A 58 7.59 4.03 17.74
N GLY A 59 8.19 3.41 18.75
CA GLY A 59 9.64 3.16 18.80
C GLY A 59 10.41 4.33 19.39
N THR A 60 11.64 4.06 19.82
CA THR A 60 12.53 5.05 20.45
C THR A 60 13.35 5.84 19.45
N GLY A 61 13.49 5.34 18.21
CA GLY A 61 14.38 5.91 17.19
C GLY A 61 15.84 5.55 17.36
N THR A 62 16.17 4.78 18.40
CA THR A 62 17.49 4.17 18.57
C THR A 62 17.62 2.89 17.75
N TYR A 63 16.53 2.13 17.65
CA TYR A 63 16.47 0.84 16.98
C TYR A 63 15.46 0.87 15.83
N LYS A 64 15.50 -0.16 15.00
CA LYS A 64 14.64 -0.25 13.83
C LYS A 64 13.20 -0.45 14.25
N THR A 65 12.31 0.44 13.83
CA THR A 65 10.86 0.29 13.92
C THR A 65 10.23 0.91 12.68
N THR A 66 9.75 0.09 11.76
CA THR A 66 9.16 0.55 10.49
C THR A 66 7.82 -0.15 10.22
N GLY A 67 6.92 0.59 9.57
CA GLY A 67 5.64 0.06 9.12
C GLY A 67 5.72 -0.54 7.72
N SER A 68 4.92 -1.57 7.49
CA SER A 68 4.77 -2.28 6.21
C SER A 68 3.46 -1.96 5.52
N ASP A 69 2.35 -2.04 6.24
CA ASP A 69 1.04 -1.72 5.70
C ASP A 69 0.10 -1.18 6.79
N LEU A 70 -0.95 -0.50 6.35
CA LEU A 70 -2.01 0.05 7.20
C LEU A 70 -3.36 -0.20 6.54
N ILE A 71 -4.29 -0.75 7.32
CA ILE A 71 -5.70 -0.91 6.92
C ILE A 71 -6.63 -0.26 7.94
N VAL A 72 -7.72 0.33 7.44
CA VAL A 72 -8.81 0.87 8.26
C VAL A 72 -9.77 -0.26 8.59
N LEU A 73 -10.02 -0.51 9.87
CA LEU A 73 -10.90 -1.56 10.39
C LEU A 73 -12.38 -1.16 10.30
N SER A 74 -13.28 -2.14 10.44
CA SER A 74 -14.73 -1.91 10.35
C SER A 74 -15.25 -0.90 11.38
N ASN A 75 -14.59 -0.79 12.54
CA ASN A 75 -14.94 0.15 13.59
C ASN A 75 -14.20 1.49 13.47
N GLY A 76 -13.42 1.70 12.40
CA GLY A 76 -12.65 2.90 12.11
C GLY A 76 -11.22 2.91 12.65
N ASP A 77 -10.86 2.02 13.60
CA ASP A 77 -9.48 1.90 14.08
C ASP A 77 -8.51 1.47 12.98
N TYR A 78 -7.21 1.57 13.26
CA TYR A 78 -6.19 1.20 12.28
C TYR A 78 -5.44 -0.04 12.73
N LEU A 79 -5.24 -0.95 11.79
CA LEU A 79 -4.35 -2.09 11.97
C LEU A 79 -3.11 -1.88 11.12
N VAL A 80 -1.95 -2.06 11.75
CA VAL A 80 -0.65 -1.77 11.15
C VAL A 80 0.25 -2.99 11.30
N SER A 81 0.85 -3.42 10.21
CA SER A 81 1.93 -4.39 10.21
C SER A 81 3.27 -3.69 10.07
N GLY A 82 4.34 -4.35 10.51
CA GLY A 82 5.68 -3.85 10.35
C GLY A 82 6.72 -4.76 10.96
N ILE A 83 7.92 -4.23 11.08
CA ILE A 83 9.04 -4.89 11.75
C ILE A 83 9.65 -3.98 12.81
N THR A 84 10.17 -4.58 13.87
CA THR A 84 10.83 -3.84 14.94
C THR A 84 11.95 -4.65 15.61
N ARG A 85 13.00 -3.98 16.07
CA ARG A 85 14.02 -4.53 16.95
C ARG A 85 13.77 -4.19 18.42
N GLU A 86 12.69 -3.49 18.76
CA GLU A 86 12.41 -3.09 20.13
C GLU A 86 10.99 -3.44 20.55
N HIS A 87 10.74 -3.42 21.86
CA HIS A 87 9.40 -3.61 22.36
C HIS A 87 8.54 -2.38 22.01
N ILE A 88 7.52 -2.59 21.19
CA ILE A 88 6.41 -1.65 21.06
C ILE A 88 5.65 -1.68 22.38
N VAL A 89 5.62 -0.56 23.09
CA VAL A 89 5.02 -0.44 24.42
C VAL A 89 3.54 -0.06 24.28
N PRO A 90 2.59 -0.98 24.52
CA PRO A 90 1.18 -0.62 24.57
C PRO A 90 0.85 0.19 25.83
N GLY A 91 -0.27 0.91 25.82
CA GLY A 91 -0.78 1.60 27.00
C GLY A 91 -1.21 0.65 28.14
N SER A 92 -1.36 -0.64 27.87
CA SER A 92 -1.68 -1.70 28.83
C SER A 92 -0.92 -2.98 28.51
N THR A 93 -0.40 -3.68 29.53
CA THR A 93 0.25 -4.99 29.38
C THR A 93 -0.70 -6.09 28.91
N THR A 94 -2.01 -5.93 29.12
CA THR A 94 -3.04 -6.82 28.56
C THR A 94 -3.19 -6.68 27.04
N GLY A 95 -2.59 -5.64 26.44
CA GLY A 95 -2.59 -5.42 25.00
C GLY A 95 -1.57 -6.27 24.26
N ILE A 96 -0.71 -7.05 24.92
CA ILE A 96 0.25 -7.92 24.23
C ILE A 96 -0.38 -9.31 24.08
N THR A 97 -0.64 -9.75 22.85
CA THR A 97 -1.26 -11.07 22.58
C THR A 97 -0.24 -12.19 22.39
N ASN A 98 0.96 -11.88 21.88
CA ASN A 98 2.13 -12.77 21.87
C ASN A 98 3.39 -11.96 22.16
N ASN A 99 4.45 -12.63 22.64
CA ASN A 99 5.67 -11.97 23.09
C ASN A 99 6.67 -11.72 21.96
N PHE A 100 7.46 -10.66 22.12
CA PHE A 100 8.64 -10.38 21.31
C PHE A 100 9.64 -11.55 21.43
N ALA A 101 10.17 -12.02 20.29
CA ALA A 101 11.16 -13.08 20.27
C ALA A 101 12.59 -12.51 20.39
N GLY A 102 13.42 -13.16 21.21
CA GLY A 102 14.82 -12.77 21.37
C GLY A 102 15.02 -11.50 22.19
N SER A 103 16.04 -10.71 21.85
CA SER A 103 16.50 -9.56 22.64
C SER A 103 16.25 -8.23 21.95
N SER A 104 15.67 -7.27 22.68
CA SER A 104 15.51 -5.89 22.21
C SER A 104 16.85 -5.27 21.80
N GLY A 105 16.85 -4.50 20.72
CA GLY A 105 18.02 -3.93 20.05
C GLY A 105 18.77 -4.91 19.14
N ILE A 106 18.47 -6.21 19.20
CA ILE A 106 19.22 -7.25 18.48
C ILE A 106 18.30 -8.04 17.55
N THR A 107 17.20 -8.61 18.03
CA THR A 107 16.36 -9.51 17.24
C THR A 107 15.28 -8.73 16.49
N LEU A 108 15.17 -8.92 15.18
CA LEU A 108 14.14 -8.28 14.36
C LEU A 108 12.85 -9.10 14.43
N ASN A 109 11.72 -8.47 14.74
CA ASN A 109 10.42 -9.13 14.87
C ASN A 109 9.41 -8.51 13.92
N THR A 110 8.59 -9.34 13.28
CA THR A 110 7.37 -8.89 12.61
C THR A 110 6.29 -8.64 13.66
N PHE A 111 5.64 -7.49 13.59
CA PHE A 111 4.53 -7.15 14.48
C PHE A 111 3.26 -6.84 13.69
N LEU A 112 2.15 -7.02 14.38
CA LEU A 112 0.84 -6.48 14.04
C LEU A 112 0.35 -5.69 15.24
N MET A 113 -0.10 -4.45 15.03
CA MET A 113 -0.65 -3.65 16.11
C MET A 113 -1.94 -2.96 15.69
N ARG A 114 -2.87 -2.85 16.63
CA ARG A 114 -4.08 -2.04 16.46
C ARG A 114 -3.95 -0.76 17.26
N VAL A 115 -4.28 0.35 16.61
CA VAL A 115 -4.28 1.68 17.22
C VAL A 115 -5.65 2.34 17.11
N SER A 116 -6.01 3.11 18.12
CA SER A 116 -7.26 3.87 18.14
C SER A 116 -7.25 4.96 17.08
N GLN A 117 -8.34 5.07 16.32
CA GLN A 117 -8.52 6.16 15.34
C GLN A 117 -8.59 7.55 15.97
N THR A 118 -8.89 7.66 17.27
CA THR A 118 -9.14 8.96 17.93
C THR A 118 -7.85 9.64 18.38
N ASN A 119 -6.83 8.87 18.78
CA ASN A 119 -5.64 9.40 19.45
C ASN A 119 -4.36 8.56 19.21
N GLY A 120 -4.44 7.52 18.38
CA GLY A 120 -3.34 6.61 18.09
C GLY A 120 -2.91 5.73 19.27
N GLU A 121 -3.67 5.63 20.36
CA GLU A 121 -3.31 4.71 21.45
C GLU A 121 -3.26 3.28 20.97
N ILE A 122 -2.18 2.57 21.31
CA ILE A 122 -2.05 1.15 21.03
C ILE A 122 -3.07 0.40 21.88
N LEU A 123 -3.98 -0.28 21.21
CA LEU A 123 -4.99 -1.14 21.83
C LEU A 123 -4.43 -2.54 22.05
N TRP A 124 -3.69 -3.07 21.07
CA TRP A 124 -2.95 -4.31 21.21
C TRP A 124 -1.78 -4.43 20.21
N VAL A 125 -0.82 -5.32 20.54
CA VAL A 125 0.33 -5.73 19.72
C VAL A 125 0.45 -7.25 19.74
N ASP A 126 0.67 -7.83 18.56
CA ASP A 126 0.95 -9.25 18.34
C ASP A 126 2.30 -9.38 17.61
N TYR A 127 3.26 -10.09 18.18
CA TYR A 127 4.51 -10.43 17.51
C TYR A 127 4.37 -11.78 16.77
N LEU A 128 4.47 -11.74 15.45
CA LEU A 128 4.22 -12.89 14.57
C LEU A 128 5.46 -13.79 14.39
N GLY A 129 6.62 -13.35 14.89
CA GLY A 129 7.86 -14.10 14.88
C GLY A 129 9.06 -13.25 14.50
N GLU A 130 10.24 -13.84 14.59
CA GLU A 130 11.49 -13.21 14.15
C GLU A 130 11.50 -13.07 12.62
N ALA A 131 11.66 -11.83 12.15
CA ALA A 131 11.72 -11.49 10.73
C ALA A 131 13.13 -11.73 10.17
N SER A 132 13.21 -12.12 8.89
CA SER A 132 14.50 -12.31 8.21
C SER A 132 15.29 -11.01 8.05
N SER A 133 14.66 -10.02 7.43
CA SER A 133 15.25 -8.76 7.01
C SER A 133 14.13 -7.72 6.83
N GLU A 134 14.52 -6.44 6.72
CA GLU A 134 13.63 -5.44 6.13
C GLU A 134 13.78 -5.48 4.62
N VAL A 135 12.72 -5.88 3.93
CA VAL A 135 12.69 -5.84 2.47
C VAL A 135 12.14 -4.50 1.98
N VAL A 136 12.64 -4.07 0.83
CA VAL A 136 12.18 -2.87 0.14
C VAL A 136 10.69 -2.96 -0.19
N TYR A 137 10.23 -4.13 -0.63
CA TYR A 137 8.84 -4.38 -1.00
C TYR A 137 8.12 -5.05 0.16
N LYS A 138 7.41 -4.22 0.92
CA LYS A 138 6.84 -4.63 2.20
C LYS A 138 5.56 -5.46 2.00
N PRO A 139 5.38 -6.57 2.74
CA PRO A 139 4.20 -7.42 2.56
C PRO A 139 2.93 -6.70 3.03
N LYS A 140 1.87 -6.80 2.23
CA LYS A 140 0.57 -6.15 2.48
C LYS A 140 -0.39 -7.05 3.26
N LEU A 141 -1.24 -6.43 4.06
CA LEU A 141 -2.38 -7.05 4.72
C LEU A 141 -3.55 -7.13 3.73
N ARG A 142 -4.28 -8.25 3.71
CA ARG A 142 -5.51 -8.38 2.89
C ARG A 142 -6.72 -8.65 3.76
N LYS A 143 -7.87 -8.15 3.33
CA LYS A 143 -9.15 -8.39 3.98
C LYS A 143 -9.87 -9.55 3.31
N TYR A 144 -10.32 -10.50 4.13
CA TYR A 144 -11.37 -11.44 3.76
C TYR A 144 -12.71 -10.72 3.68
N SER A 145 -13.66 -11.29 2.93
CA SER A 145 -15.02 -10.72 2.78
C SER A 145 -15.77 -10.57 4.10
N ASN A 146 -15.39 -11.34 5.14
CA ASN A 146 -15.99 -11.28 6.47
C ASN A 146 -15.31 -10.28 7.42
N GLY A 147 -14.31 -9.52 6.95
CA GLY A 147 -13.55 -8.55 7.73
C GLY A 147 -12.31 -9.09 8.44
N ASP A 148 -12.07 -10.42 8.41
CA ASP A 148 -10.80 -10.96 8.90
C ASP A 148 -9.63 -10.50 8.03
N ILE A 149 -8.43 -10.56 8.58
CA ILE A 149 -7.20 -10.07 7.98
C ILE A 149 -6.26 -11.23 7.70
N SER A 150 -5.76 -11.33 6.48
CA SER A 150 -4.69 -12.24 6.14
C SER A 150 -3.32 -11.62 6.39
N VAL A 151 -2.38 -12.46 6.80
CA VAL A 151 -0.98 -12.12 6.96
C VAL A 151 -0.12 -13.14 6.23
N ALA A 152 0.92 -12.67 5.54
CA ALA A 152 1.87 -13.51 4.81
C ALA A 152 3.28 -12.89 4.93
N PHE A 153 4.19 -13.55 5.64
CA PHE A 153 5.53 -13.04 5.95
C PHE A 153 6.55 -14.17 6.01
N ILE A 154 7.83 -13.87 5.77
CA ILE A 154 8.92 -14.83 5.97
C ILE A 154 9.48 -14.66 7.38
N VAL A 155 9.60 -15.77 8.12
CA VAL A 155 10.05 -15.77 9.52
C VAL A 155 11.16 -16.80 9.78
N LYS A 156 12.19 -16.39 10.54
CA LYS A 156 13.39 -17.21 10.86
C LYS A 156 13.36 -17.85 12.25
N GLY A 157 12.53 -17.35 13.15
CA GLY A 157 12.52 -17.77 14.55
C GLY A 157 11.85 -19.13 14.80
N ALA A 158 11.79 -19.50 16.07
CA ALA A 158 11.08 -20.69 16.52
C ALA A 158 9.60 -20.66 16.13
N GLU A 159 9.03 -21.84 15.91
CA GLU A 159 7.59 -21.97 15.67
C GLU A 159 6.75 -21.50 16.86
N GLN A 160 5.57 -20.98 16.57
CA GLN A 160 4.58 -20.62 17.57
C GLN A 160 3.55 -21.76 17.73
N PRO A 161 3.03 -22.01 18.93
CA PRO A 161 2.15 -23.16 19.19
C PRO A 161 0.76 -23.01 18.56
N GLY A 162 0.18 -24.11 18.07
CA GLY A 162 -1.19 -24.14 17.55
C GLY A 162 -1.33 -23.88 16.04
N THR A 163 -0.30 -24.23 15.27
CA THR A 163 -0.29 -24.12 13.80
C THR A 163 -1.06 -25.26 13.14
N ILE A 164 -1.44 -25.05 11.87
CA ILE A 164 -1.92 -26.14 10.99
C ILE A 164 -0.74 -27.03 10.58
N ASN A 165 0.29 -26.43 9.96
CA ASN A 165 1.57 -27.10 9.69
C ASN A 165 2.65 -26.49 10.60
N ALA A 166 3.42 -27.37 11.24
CA ALA A 166 4.60 -27.03 12.05
C ALA A 166 5.79 -26.66 11.16
N LYS A 167 6.80 -25.97 11.70
CA LYS A 167 8.04 -25.73 10.93
C LYS A 167 8.82 -27.03 10.81
N SER A 168 9.09 -27.48 9.60
CA SER A 168 9.88 -28.69 9.31
C SER A 168 11.38 -28.51 9.53
N GLY A 169 11.87 -27.26 9.57
CA GLY A 169 13.30 -26.93 9.73
C GLY A 169 14.12 -27.02 8.43
N ILE A 170 13.46 -27.28 7.30
CA ILE A 170 14.07 -27.22 5.97
C ILE A 170 14.45 -25.75 5.64
N GLY A 171 15.54 -25.51 4.91
CA GLY A 171 15.86 -24.17 4.37
C GLY A 171 16.44 -23.14 5.34
N ALA A 172 17.30 -23.56 6.27
CA ALA A 172 18.01 -22.67 7.20
C ALA A 172 17.08 -21.82 8.09
N ALA A 173 16.07 -22.48 8.69
CA ALA A 173 15.12 -21.93 9.67
C ALA A 173 14.12 -20.89 9.15
N SER A 174 14.13 -20.51 7.86
CA SER A 174 13.11 -19.61 7.29
C SER A 174 11.87 -20.39 6.87
N ALA A 175 10.69 -19.86 7.16
CA ALA A 175 9.42 -20.40 6.69
C ALA A 175 8.49 -19.27 6.26
N LEU A 176 7.61 -19.53 5.30
CA LEU A 176 6.49 -18.65 5.01
C LEU A 176 5.43 -18.84 6.10
N PHE A 177 5.23 -17.82 6.93
CA PHE A 177 4.10 -17.72 7.84
C PHE A 177 2.89 -17.20 7.06
N VAL A 178 1.79 -17.96 7.05
CA VAL A 178 0.49 -17.51 6.54
C VAL A 178 -0.54 -17.62 7.65
N GLY A 179 -1.37 -16.60 7.83
CA GLY A 179 -2.38 -16.61 8.88
C GLY A 179 -3.62 -15.81 8.56
N ARG A 180 -4.66 -16.07 9.34
CA ARG A 180 -5.93 -15.33 9.37
C ARG A 180 -6.19 -14.85 10.78
N ILE A 181 -6.41 -13.55 10.92
CA ILE A 181 -6.53 -12.85 12.21
C ILE A 181 -7.78 -12.00 12.18
N ARG A 182 -8.58 -12.04 13.25
CA ARG A 182 -9.76 -11.16 13.39
C ARG A 182 -9.33 -9.73 13.70
N GLU A 183 -10.19 -8.74 13.41
CA GLU A 183 -9.90 -7.31 13.72
C GLU A 183 -9.66 -7.03 15.23
N ASN A 184 -10.07 -7.94 16.11
CA ASN A 184 -9.82 -7.86 17.55
C ASN A 184 -8.46 -8.46 17.99
N GLY A 185 -7.63 -8.95 17.05
CA GLY A 185 -6.33 -9.57 17.32
C GLY A 185 -6.39 -11.08 17.60
N THR A 186 -7.59 -11.69 17.60
CA THR A 186 -7.70 -13.14 17.77
C THR A 186 -7.24 -13.85 16.50
N ARG A 187 -6.22 -14.70 16.61
CA ARG A 187 -5.78 -15.58 15.52
C ARG A 187 -6.85 -16.66 15.27
N VAL A 188 -7.31 -16.76 14.02
CA VAL A 188 -8.26 -17.81 13.58
C VAL A 188 -7.50 -19.09 13.29
N TRP A 189 -6.46 -18.97 12.48
CA TRP A 189 -5.49 -20.03 12.18
C TRP A 189 -4.20 -19.40 11.66
N PHE A 190 -3.12 -20.17 11.68
CA PHE A 190 -1.89 -19.87 11.00
C PHE A 190 -1.15 -21.16 10.66
N THR A 191 -0.28 -21.08 9.67
CA THR A 191 0.49 -22.22 9.16
C THR A 191 1.87 -21.75 8.76
N TYR A 192 2.84 -22.65 8.90
CA TYR A 192 4.13 -22.52 8.26
C TYR A 192 4.12 -23.29 6.95
N LEU A 193 4.70 -22.73 5.91
CA LEU A 193 4.99 -23.41 4.65
C LEU A 193 6.49 -23.34 4.45
N ASP A 194 7.13 -24.48 4.28
CA ASP A 194 8.58 -24.64 4.22
C ASP A 194 9.04 -25.00 2.81
N SER A 195 10.14 -24.38 2.39
CA SER A 195 10.91 -24.73 1.20
C SER A 195 12.38 -24.48 1.49
N ALA A 196 13.25 -25.29 0.92
CA ALA A 196 14.70 -25.12 1.05
C ALA A 196 15.24 -23.88 0.32
N SER A 197 14.41 -23.27 -0.53
CA SER A 197 14.77 -22.16 -1.41
C SER A 197 13.94 -20.91 -1.14
N ILE A 198 13.40 -20.73 0.07
CA ILE A 198 12.68 -19.49 0.43
C ILE A 198 13.68 -18.32 0.45
N GLY A 199 13.39 -17.29 -0.36
CA GLY A 199 14.11 -16.02 -0.38
C GLY A 199 13.62 -15.04 0.69
N GLU A 200 13.72 -13.74 0.41
CA GLU A 200 13.32 -12.67 1.32
C GLU A 200 12.04 -11.96 0.89
N PHE A 201 11.72 -11.96 -0.41
CA PHE A 201 10.52 -11.26 -0.90
C PHE A 201 9.26 -12.10 -0.79
N VAL A 202 8.19 -11.48 -0.28
CA VAL A 202 6.85 -12.05 -0.28
C VAL A 202 5.81 -10.95 -0.54
N VAL A 203 4.91 -11.22 -1.46
CA VAL A 203 3.73 -10.39 -1.69
C VAL A 203 2.48 -11.25 -1.77
N SER A 204 1.33 -10.64 -1.51
CA SER A 204 0.06 -11.37 -1.54
C SER A 204 -1.08 -10.55 -2.14
N ALA A 205 -2.11 -11.25 -2.61
CA ALA A 205 -3.38 -10.71 -3.08
C ALA A 205 -4.52 -11.63 -2.62
N MET A 206 -5.70 -11.04 -2.36
CA MET A 206 -6.90 -11.79 -2.00
C MET A 206 -7.88 -11.74 -3.17
N ASP A 207 -8.26 -12.90 -3.71
CA ASP A 207 -9.25 -12.96 -4.77
C ASP A 207 -10.69 -12.80 -4.24
N SER A 208 -11.68 -12.71 -5.14
CA SER A 208 -13.09 -12.56 -4.76
C SER A 208 -13.68 -13.81 -4.08
N SER A 209 -12.95 -14.92 -4.07
CA SER A 209 -13.34 -16.20 -3.47
C SER A 209 -12.65 -16.45 -2.12
N ASN A 210 -12.07 -15.41 -1.50
CA ASN A 210 -11.34 -15.51 -0.23
C ASN A 210 -10.13 -16.47 -0.28
N ARG A 211 -9.51 -16.62 -1.45
CA ARG A 211 -8.24 -17.36 -1.59
C ARG A 211 -7.10 -16.36 -1.59
N LEU A 212 -6.12 -16.64 -0.74
CA LEU A 212 -4.91 -15.84 -0.64
C LEU A 212 -3.90 -16.36 -1.67
N HIS A 213 -3.60 -15.54 -2.66
CA HIS A 213 -2.50 -15.73 -3.59
C HIS A 213 -1.24 -15.17 -2.96
N VAL A 214 -0.20 -15.99 -2.82
CA VAL A 214 1.09 -15.59 -2.24
C VAL A 214 2.17 -15.83 -3.27
N PHE A 215 3.01 -14.82 -3.51
CA PHE A 215 4.17 -14.91 -4.39
C PHE A 215 5.40 -14.77 -3.51
N VAL A 216 6.28 -15.77 -3.55
CA VAL A 216 7.48 -15.81 -2.71
C VAL A 216 8.69 -15.94 -3.61
N GLU A 217 9.77 -15.24 -3.25
CA GLU A 217 11.06 -15.45 -3.88
C GLU A 217 11.51 -16.90 -3.64
N ASN A 218 11.92 -17.53 -4.73
CA ASN A 218 12.38 -18.89 -4.77
C ASN A 218 13.81 -18.89 -5.27
N TYR A 219 14.73 -18.87 -4.31
CA TYR A 219 16.14 -18.65 -4.53
C TYR A 219 16.78 -19.77 -5.37
N GLY A 220 17.66 -19.38 -6.29
CA GLY A 220 18.53 -20.31 -7.01
C GLY A 220 19.60 -20.95 -6.13
N GLY A 221 20.55 -21.68 -6.72
CA GLY A 221 21.67 -22.29 -6.00
C GLY A 221 21.46 -23.76 -5.60
N THR A 222 21.81 -24.12 -4.37
CA THR A 222 21.83 -25.53 -3.92
C THR A 222 21.14 -25.69 -2.55
N PRO A 223 19.93 -26.28 -2.48
CA PRO A 223 19.08 -26.69 -3.60
C PRO A 223 18.42 -25.46 -4.26
N ALA A 224 18.38 -25.47 -5.60
CA ALA A 224 17.77 -24.40 -6.39
C ALA A 224 16.26 -24.60 -6.50
N ASN A 225 15.55 -23.50 -6.42
CA ASN A 225 14.14 -23.40 -6.82
C ASN A 225 13.25 -24.51 -6.22
N SER A 226 13.46 -24.87 -4.95
CA SER A 226 12.75 -25.99 -4.31
C SER A 226 11.26 -25.64 -4.10
N PRO A 227 10.33 -26.58 -4.38
CA PRO A 227 8.92 -26.38 -4.08
C PRO A 227 8.68 -26.40 -2.55
N PHE A 228 7.51 -25.94 -2.14
CA PHE A 228 7.05 -26.08 -0.76
C PHE A 228 6.64 -27.51 -0.46
N VAL A 229 7.00 -28.02 0.72
CA VAL A 229 6.75 -29.42 1.09
C VAL A 229 5.36 -29.64 1.73
N ASP A 230 4.75 -28.59 2.26
CA ASP A 230 3.53 -28.66 3.08
C ASP A 230 2.21 -28.64 2.28
N GLY A 231 2.25 -28.87 0.97
CA GLY A 231 1.04 -28.94 0.17
C GLY A 231 1.20 -29.72 -1.12
N PRO A 232 0.34 -29.47 -2.13
CA PRO A 232 0.28 -30.33 -3.31
C PRO A 232 1.57 -30.26 -4.12
N ALA A 233 1.82 -31.29 -4.93
CA ALA A 233 2.94 -31.29 -5.85
C ALA A 233 2.91 -30.06 -6.77
N ILE A 234 4.10 -29.55 -7.11
CA ILE A 234 4.23 -28.40 -8.01
C ILE A 234 3.68 -28.71 -9.40
N SER A 235 2.93 -27.77 -9.97
CA SER A 235 2.15 -27.99 -11.19
C SER A 235 2.96 -27.85 -12.49
N ASN A 236 4.18 -27.31 -12.42
CA ASN A 236 5.06 -27.07 -13.56
C ASN A 236 6.54 -27.20 -13.18
N THR A 237 7.42 -27.04 -14.15
CA THR A 237 8.87 -26.99 -13.98
C THR A 237 9.38 -25.55 -14.11
N SER A 238 10.39 -25.17 -13.33
CA SER A 238 11.18 -23.96 -13.61
C SER A 238 11.91 -24.10 -14.95
N LEU A 239 12.13 -23.00 -15.67
CA LEU A 239 12.77 -22.99 -16.98
C LEU A 239 14.31 -22.88 -16.91
N ASP A 240 14.88 -22.36 -15.82
CA ASP A 240 16.33 -22.34 -15.59
C ASP A 240 16.70 -22.71 -14.13
N PRO A 241 16.43 -23.95 -13.69
CA PRO A 241 16.68 -24.34 -12.31
C PRO A 241 18.19 -24.30 -12.00
N GLY A 242 18.65 -23.37 -11.16
CA GLY A 242 20.01 -23.43 -10.64
C GLY A 242 20.73 -22.12 -10.37
N SER A 243 20.58 -21.10 -11.20
CA SER A 243 21.50 -19.95 -11.20
C SER A 243 20.87 -18.62 -10.80
N ASP A 244 19.56 -18.51 -10.91
CA ASP A 244 18.78 -17.30 -10.68
C ASP A 244 17.68 -17.50 -9.64
N SER A 245 17.16 -16.37 -9.14
CA SER A 245 16.01 -16.38 -8.24
C SER A 245 14.74 -16.26 -9.07
N ASP A 246 13.88 -17.26 -8.94
CA ASP A 246 12.54 -17.27 -9.53
C ASP A 246 11.52 -16.77 -8.50
N MET A 247 10.26 -16.65 -8.91
CA MET A 247 9.14 -16.53 -7.98
C MET A 247 8.26 -17.79 -8.03
N ILE A 248 7.77 -18.21 -6.88
CA ILE A 248 6.79 -19.29 -6.76
C ILE A 248 5.45 -18.71 -6.31
N HIS A 249 4.38 -19.07 -7.02
CA HIS A 249 3.01 -18.68 -6.72
C HIS A 249 2.30 -19.81 -5.97
N LEU A 250 1.82 -19.49 -4.77
CA LEU A 250 1.02 -20.36 -3.92
C LEU A 250 -0.41 -19.83 -3.83
N VAL A 251 -1.37 -20.74 -3.66
CA VAL A 251 -2.75 -20.37 -3.30
C VAL A 251 -3.10 -21.05 -1.99
N VAL A 252 -3.54 -20.28 -1.01
CA VAL A 252 -3.98 -20.74 0.31
C VAL A 252 -5.47 -20.45 0.44
N ASN A 253 -6.25 -21.46 0.81
CA ASN A 253 -7.69 -21.30 1.00
C ASN A 253 -8.02 -20.61 2.34
N GLU A 254 -9.28 -20.26 2.55
CA GLU A 254 -9.76 -19.54 3.74
C GLU A 254 -9.56 -20.30 5.08
N ASN A 255 -9.24 -21.59 5.01
CA ASN A 255 -8.99 -22.48 6.15
C ASN A 255 -7.48 -22.74 6.39
N GLY A 256 -6.61 -22.09 5.62
CA GLY A 256 -5.16 -22.15 5.81
C GLY A 256 -4.45 -23.32 5.13
N SER A 257 -5.13 -24.09 4.29
CA SER A 257 -4.50 -25.15 3.49
C SER A 257 -4.02 -24.60 2.14
N MET A 258 -2.78 -24.91 1.77
CA MET A 258 -2.25 -24.65 0.43
C MET A 258 -2.92 -25.58 -0.58
N ILE A 259 -3.59 -25.00 -1.57
CA ILE A 259 -4.35 -25.75 -2.58
C ILE A 259 -3.63 -25.87 -3.94
N SER A 260 -2.64 -25.03 -4.20
CA SER A 260 -1.80 -25.13 -5.40
C SER A 260 -0.47 -24.41 -5.21
N GLN A 261 0.56 -24.88 -5.91
CA GLN A 261 1.81 -24.16 -6.09
C GLN A 261 2.33 -24.30 -7.53
N ARG A 262 2.97 -23.25 -8.04
CA ARG A 262 3.58 -23.24 -9.38
C ARG A 262 4.75 -22.26 -9.43
N TYR A 263 5.75 -22.57 -10.24
CA TYR A 263 6.79 -21.61 -10.61
C TYR A 263 6.23 -20.57 -11.57
N PHE A 264 6.75 -19.36 -11.44
CA PHE A 264 6.71 -18.39 -12.52
C PHE A 264 7.67 -18.88 -13.63
N THR A 265 7.21 -18.83 -14.89
CA THR A 265 7.93 -19.42 -16.02
C THR A 265 8.60 -18.35 -16.87
N SER A 266 9.75 -17.87 -16.41
CA SER A 266 10.70 -17.09 -17.21
C SER A 266 12.06 -17.80 -17.22
N ALA A 267 12.93 -17.44 -18.15
CA ALA A 267 14.25 -18.04 -18.33
C ALA A 267 15.38 -17.20 -17.67
N GLY A 268 15.03 -16.29 -16.76
CA GLY A 268 15.99 -15.48 -16.03
C GLY A 268 15.39 -15.00 -14.70
N GLY A 269 16.20 -14.35 -13.87
CA GLY A 269 15.75 -13.95 -12.54
C GLY A 269 14.52 -13.05 -12.57
N ASP A 270 13.56 -13.37 -11.70
CA ASP A 270 12.26 -12.72 -11.58
C ASP A 270 12.04 -12.20 -10.16
N PHE A 271 11.57 -10.97 -10.06
CA PHE A 271 11.23 -10.36 -8.77
C PHE A 271 9.83 -9.80 -8.83
N ILE A 272 8.89 -10.44 -8.14
CA ILE A 272 7.54 -9.92 -7.98
C ILE A 272 7.50 -9.06 -6.72
N PHE A 273 7.08 -7.81 -6.87
CA PHE A 273 6.96 -6.84 -5.78
C PHE A 273 5.55 -6.28 -5.60
N GLY A 274 4.60 -6.65 -6.46
CA GLY A 274 3.21 -6.24 -6.32
C GLY A 274 2.25 -7.30 -6.85
N ALA A 275 1.18 -7.54 -6.09
CA ALA A 275 0.06 -8.37 -6.52
C ALA A 275 -1.23 -7.75 -5.99
N GLU A 276 -2.28 -7.67 -6.80
CA GLU A 276 -3.59 -7.17 -6.41
C GLU A 276 -4.65 -7.98 -7.19
N ALA A 277 -5.77 -8.29 -6.54
CA ALA A 277 -6.89 -8.95 -7.20
C ALA A 277 -8.19 -8.17 -6.97
N ASN A 278 -9.06 -8.20 -7.96
CA ASN A 278 -10.40 -7.63 -7.88
C ASN A 278 -11.35 -8.39 -8.81
N ALA A 279 -12.57 -7.87 -9.01
CA ALA A 279 -13.55 -8.49 -9.90
C ALA A 279 -13.09 -8.64 -11.37
N SER A 280 -12.05 -7.90 -11.79
CA SER A 280 -11.44 -8.03 -13.12
C SER A 280 -10.37 -9.12 -13.19
N GLY A 281 -9.91 -9.67 -12.06
CA GLY A 281 -8.95 -10.76 -11.94
C GLY A 281 -7.75 -10.46 -11.05
N LEU A 282 -6.76 -11.36 -11.08
CA LEU A 282 -5.49 -11.26 -10.37
C LEU A 282 -4.40 -10.66 -11.26
N PHE A 283 -3.81 -9.57 -10.79
CA PHE A 283 -2.74 -8.86 -11.48
C PHE A 283 -1.47 -8.85 -10.64
N VAL A 284 -0.35 -8.95 -11.32
CA VAL A 284 0.97 -9.05 -10.70
C VAL A 284 1.93 -8.15 -11.45
N THR A 285 2.85 -7.52 -10.73
CA THR A 285 3.94 -6.73 -11.28
C THR A 285 5.25 -7.10 -10.60
N GLY A 286 6.31 -6.87 -11.35
CA GLY A 286 7.66 -7.26 -10.97
C GLY A 286 8.66 -6.72 -11.97
N THR A 287 9.88 -7.19 -11.85
CA THR A 287 10.88 -7.13 -12.91
C THR A 287 11.28 -8.54 -13.32
N THR A 288 11.65 -8.70 -14.58
CA THR A 288 12.31 -9.91 -15.08
C THR A 288 13.51 -9.50 -15.94
N SER A 289 14.47 -10.40 -16.09
CA SER A 289 15.65 -10.20 -16.95
C SER A 289 15.53 -10.87 -18.31
N GLN A 290 14.52 -11.72 -18.52
CA GLN A 290 14.32 -12.49 -19.74
C GLN A 290 12.85 -12.53 -20.16
N GLY A 291 12.61 -13.04 -21.37
CA GLY A 291 11.26 -13.23 -21.89
C GLY A 291 10.45 -14.19 -21.02
N ALA A 292 9.25 -13.79 -20.62
CA ALA A 292 8.29 -14.66 -19.95
C ALA A 292 7.10 -14.97 -20.88
N ASN A 293 6.54 -16.18 -20.80
CA ASN A 293 5.31 -16.54 -21.52
C ASN A 293 5.32 -16.24 -23.04
N GLY A 294 6.46 -16.49 -23.71
CA GLY A 294 6.62 -16.27 -25.15
C GLY A 294 6.71 -14.80 -25.60
N THR A 295 6.81 -13.87 -24.66
CA THR A 295 6.98 -12.44 -24.96
C THR A 295 8.43 -12.08 -25.33
N ILE A 296 8.61 -11.00 -26.09
CA ILE A 296 9.93 -10.47 -26.43
C ILE A 296 10.34 -9.47 -25.35
N HIS A 297 11.43 -9.79 -24.65
CA HIS A 297 11.97 -8.93 -23.60
C HIS A 297 12.54 -7.63 -24.20
N PRO A 298 12.23 -6.44 -23.65
CA PRO A 298 12.69 -5.17 -24.21
C PRO A 298 14.21 -4.99 -24.07
N ASN A 299 14.85 -5.55 -23.05
CA ASN A 299 16.31 -5.54 -22.90
C ASN A 299 16.82 -6.78 -22.16
N SER A 300 17.23 -7.84 -22.85
CA SER A 300 17.57 -9.14 -22.24
C SER A 300 18.83 -9.16 -21.37
N ILE A 301 19.41 -8.01 -21.02
CA ILE A 301 20.57 -7.88 -20.13
C ILE A 301 20.15 -7.36 -18.75
N TYR A 302 19.05 -6.59 -18.67
CA TYR A 302 18.66 -5.88 -17.46
C TYR A 302 17.28 -6.28 -16.97
N GLN A 303 17.04 -6.06 -15.69
CA GLN A 303 15.72 -6.20 -15.08
C GLN A 303 14.77 -5.12 -15.61
N MET A 304 13.66 -5.54 -16.22
CA MET A 304 12.66 -4.67 -16.84
C MET A 304 11.30 -4.88 -16.19
N PRO A 305 10.52 -3.82 -15.95
CA PRO A 305 9.24 -3.93 -15.27
C PRO A 305 8.21 -4.59 -16.17
N PHE A 306 7.33 -5.37 -15.54
CA PHE A 306 6.20 -5.99 -16.21
C PHE A 306 4.91 -5.82 -15.41
N VAL A 307 3.79 -6.00 -16.10
CA VAL A 307 2.49 -6.32 -15.51
C VAL A 307 1.98 -7.57 -16.20
N MET A 308 1.33 -8.44 -15.43
CA MET A 308 0.65 -9.60 -15.96
C MET A 308 -0.69 -9.82 -15.29
N LYS A 309 -1.56 -10.54 -15.97
CA LYS A 309 -2.79 -11.09 -15.41
C LYS A 309 -2.69 -12.59 -15.33
N LEU A 310 -3.05 -13.15 -14.18
CA LEU A 310 -3.09 -14.58 -13.95
C LEU A 310 -4.54 -15.07 -13.88
N ASN A 311 -4.73 -16.34 -14.25
CA ASN A 311 -5.94 -17.07 -13.94
C ASN A 311 -5.94 -17.40 -12.44
N GLU A 312 -6.97 -16.96 -11.74
CA GLU A 312 -7.08 -17.14 -10.29
C GLU A 312 -7.23 -18.62 -9.89
N THR A 313 -7.67 -19.50 -10.81
CA THR A 313 -7.91 -20.91 -10.49
C THR A 313 -6.63 -21.73 -10.50
N ASP A 314 -5.81 -21.58 -11.55
CA ASP A 314 -4.64 -22.43 -11.80
C ASP A 314 -3.31 -21.65 -11.86
N GLY A 315 -3.34 -20.33 -11.69
CA GLY A 315 -2.18 -19.46 -11.73
C GLY A 315 -1.54 -19.31 -13.13
N THR A 316 -2.17 -19.80 -14.20
CA THR A 316 -1.64 -19.65 -15.56
C THR A 316 -1.69 -18.18 -16.01
N THR A 317 -0.68 -17.74 -16.77
CA THR A 317 -0.64 -16.38 -17.30
C THR A 317 -1.67 -16.20 -18.41
N ILE A 318 -2.60 -15.25 -18.24
CA ILE A 318 -3.60 -14.86 -19.24
C ILE A 318 -2.98 -13.90 -20.25
N TRP A 319 -2.30 -12.87 -19.76
CA TRP A 319 -1.54 -11.93 -20.58
C TRP A 319 -0.35 -11.38 -19.80
N TYR A 320 0.64 -10.88 -20.53
CA TYR A 320 1.88 -10.36 -19.98
C TYR A 320 2.31 -9.13 -20.79
N SER A 321 2.77 -8.07 -20.12
CA SER A 321 3.14 -6.81 -20.77
C SER A 321 4.36 -6.20 -20.09
N TYR A 322 5.39 -5.91 -20.88
CA TYR A 322 6.54 -5.14 -20.43
C TYR A 322 6.23 -3.65 -20.46
N LEU A 323 6.92 -2.92 -19.58
CA LEU A 323 6.85 -1.48 -19.53
C LEU A 323 8.22 -0.86 -19.82
N GLY A 324 8.15 0.30 -20.45
CA GLY A 324 9.24 1.16 -20.92
C GLY A 324 10.03 0.71 -22.15
N THR A 325 11.33 0.98 -22.14
CA THR A 325 12.16 1.04 -23.36
C THR A 325 13.47 0.28 -23.21
N ASN A 326 14.04 -0.19 -24.32
CA ASN A 326 15.29 -0.94 -24.33
C ASN A 326 16.52 -0.14 -23.90
N ALA A 327 16.43 1.20 -23.90
CA ALA A 327 17.51 2.08 -23.47
C ALA A 327 17.70 2.14 -21.95
N GLU A 328 16.68 1.75 -21.18
CA GLU A 328 16.74 1.81 -19.72
C GLU A 328 17.62 0.70 -19.14
N LEU A 329 18.27 1.00 -18.00
CA LEU A 329 19.18 0.09 -17.31
C LEU A 329 18.65 -0.19 -15.91
N ASN A 330 18.26 -1.44 -15.62
CA ASN A 330 17.76 -1.93 -14.33
C ASN A 330 16.81 -0.95 -13.63
N TYR A 331 15.53 -1.12 -13.90
CA TYR A 331 14.52 -0.30 -13.25
C TYR A 331 13.25 -1.10 -13.02
N GLY A 332 12.43 -0.65 -12.09
CA GLY A 332 11.26 -1.38 -11.63
C GLY A 332 10.16 -0.44 -11.19
N ALA A 333 8.98 -1.01 -10.97
CA ALA A 333 7.91 -0.31 -10.30
C ALA A 333 8.05 -0.51 -8.80
N SER A 334 7.94 0.58 -8.06
CA SER A 334 8.02 0.58 -6.60
C SER A 334 6.64 0.52 -5.96
N ARG A 335 5.58 0.91 -6.70
CA ARG A 335 4.18 0.83 -6.26
C ARG A 335 3.27 0.23 -7.32
N PHE A 336 2.30 -0.52 -6.84
CA PHE A 336 1.29 -1.20 -7.65
C PHE A 336 -0.08 -1.07 -6.99
N PHE A 337 -1.06 -0.64 -7.79
CA PHE A 337 -2.42 -0.41 -7.33
C PHE A 337 -3.42 -0.76 -8.43
N VAL A 338 -4.42 -1.57 -8.08
CA VAL A 338 -5.50 -1.95 -8.99
C VAL A 338 -6.79 -1.41 -8.44
N LYS A 339 -7.53 -0.68 -9.27
CA LYS A 339 -8.83 -0.12 -8.93
C LYS A 339 -9.78 -0.25 -10.11
N ASP A 340 -10.88 -0.94 -9.86
CA ASP A 340 -11.93 -1.22 -10.84
C ASP A 340 -11.35 -1.85 -12.12
N ASN A 341 -11.37 -1.12 -13.24
CA ASN A 341 -10.87 -1.58 -14.54
C ASN A 341 -9.49 -1.02 -14.90
N PHE A 342 -8.77 -0.46 -13.92
CA PHE A 342 -7.49 0.20 -14.14
C PHE A 342 -6.40 -0.33 -13.21
N ILE A 343 -5.20 -0.32 -13.75
CA ILE A 343 -3.96 -0.66 -13.07
C ILE A 343 -3.11 0.60 -13.08
N TYR A 344 -2.57 0.97 -11.92
CA TYR A 344 -1.65 2.09 -11.76
C TYR A 344 -0.33 1.55 -11.24
N MET A 345 0.75 2.04 -11.82
CA MET A 345 2.08 1.77 -11.33
C MET A 345 2.87 3.05 -11.16
N ILE A 346 3.82 2.99 -10.23
CA ILE A 346 4.82 4.03 -10.03
C ILE A 346 6.16 3.34 -9.96
N GLY A 347 7.11 3.76 -10.80
CA GLY A 347 8.51 3.34 -10.76
C GLY A 347 9.44 4.53 -10.92
N SER A 348 10.72 4.30 -11.15
CA SER A 348 11.67 5.35 -11.52
C SER A 348 12.49 4.94 -12.75
N GLY A 349 12.78 5.87 -13.65
CA GLY A 349 13.61 5.60 -14.83
C GLY A 349 14.08 6.88 -15.51
N ARG A 350 14.95 6.77 -16.51
CA ARG A 350 15.69 7.87 -17.14
C ARG A 350 15.29 8.15 -18.57
N PHE A 351 14.53 7.27 -19.21
CA PHE A 351 14.13 7.41 -20.60
C PHE A 351 12.63 7.57 -20.77
N THR A 352 12.25 8.55 -21.59
CA THR A 352 10.89 8.70 -22.08
C THR A 352 10.53 7.55 -23.01
N TYR A 353 9.27 7.08 -22.95
CA TYR A 353 8.78 6.05 -23.87
C TYR A 353 7.31 6.21 -24.23
N GLY A 354 6.94 5.71 -25.41
CA GLY A 354 5.60 5.84 -25.97
C GLY A 354 5.23 7.29 -26.29
N SER A 355 4.01 7.67 -25.97
CA SER A 355 3.51 9.05 -26.06
C SER A 355 3.05 9.49 -24.67
N PRO A 356 3.97 9.96 -23.82
CA PRO A 356 3.62 10.35 -22.45
C PRO A 356 2.72 11.58 -22.45
N ALA A 357 1.87 11.67 -21.43
CA ALA A 357 1.13 12.90 -21.15
C ALA A 357 2.07 14.00 -20.64
N GLU A 358 3.08 13.61 -19.85
CA GLU A 358 4.11 14.50 -19.30
C GLU A 358 5.49 13.85 -19.54
N PRO A 359 6.31 14.34 -20.48
CA PRO A 359 7.63 13.76 -20.76
C PRO A 359 8.67 14.08 -19.67
N ILE A 360 9.81 13.41 -19.71
CA ILE A 360 10.96 13.73 -18.85
C ILE A 360 11.40 15.18 -19.11
N VAL A 361 11.74 15.91 -18.03
CA VAL A 361 12.19 17.31 -18.10
C VAL A 361 13.72 17.45 -18.17
N ALA A 362 14.45 16.35 -17.96
CA ALA A 362 15.88 16.24 -18.22
C ALA A 362 16.16 15.74 -19.66
N THR A 363 17.44 15.70 -20.05
CA THR A 363 17.86 14.93 -21.22
C THR A 363 17.66 13.44 -20.93
N ASP A 364 17.07 12.71 -21.87
CA ASP A 364 16.90 11.24 -21.78
C ASP A 364 18.23 10.56 -21.41
N GLY A 365 18.19 9.69 -20.41
CA GLY A 365 19.35 8.96 -19.88
C GLY A 365 20.15 9.68 -18.79
N ALA A 366 19.90 10.98 -18.56
CA ALA A 366 20.65 11.75 -17.55
C ALA A 366 20.14 11.50 -16.13
N GLU A 367 18.88 11.82 -15.86
CA GLU A 367 18.33 11.84 -14.50
C GLU A 367 17.07 10.97 -14.36
N LYS A 368 16.98 10.24 -13.25
CA LYS A 368 15.78 9.44 -12.94
C LYS A 368 14.60 10.36 -12.65
N HIS A 369 13.45 9.99 -13.20
CA HIS A 369 12.13 10.55 -12.92
C HIS A 369 11.24 9.46 -12.35
N TYR A 370 10.28 9.81 -11.48
CA TYR A 370 9.18 8.91 -11.18
C TYR A 370 8.34 8.73 -12.44
N ILE A 371 7.93 7.50 -12.70
CA ILE A 371 7.13 7.13 -13.86
C ILE A 371 5.78 6.67 -13.35
N PHE A 372 4.73 7.43 -13.67
CA PHE A 372 3.36 7.07 -13.43
C PHE A 372 2.82 6.40 -14.69
N THR A 373 2.34 5.17 -14.57
CA THR A 373 1.77 4.42 -15.69
C THR A 373 0.36 3.98 -15.35
N LYS A 374 -0.58 4.23 -16.25
CA LYS A 374 -1.94 3.67 -16.17
C LYS A 374 -2.17 2.67 -17.28
N LEU A 375 -2.71 1.50 -16.94
CA LEU A 375 -3.18 0.49 -17.86
C LEU A 375 -4.66 0.18 -17.66
N ASN A 376 -5.29 -0.40 -18.68
CA ASN A 376 -6.54 -1.14 -18.49
C ASN A 376 -6.26 -2.59 -18.04
N THR A 377 -7.29 -3.31 -17.58
CA THR A 377 -7.20 -4.71 -17.13
C THR A 377 -6.95 -5.73 -18.24
N SER A 378 -6.84 -5.27 -19.49
CA SER A 378 -6.38 -6.05 -20.64
C SER A 378 -4.90 -5.83 -20.95
N GLY A 379 -4.17 -5.05 -20.15
CA GLY A 379 -2.72 -4.82 -20.29
C GLY A 379 -2.34 -3.68 -21.24
N ASN A 380 -3.30 -2.92 -21.76
CA ASN A 380 -2.99 -1.79 -22.64
C ASN A 380 -2.63 -0.56 -21.80
N ILE A 381 -1.47 0.04 -22.08
CA ILE A 381 -1.06 1.34 -21.53
C ILE A 381 -2.01 2.41 -22.07
N LEU A 382 -2.59 3.20 -21.17
CA LEU A 382 -3.46 4.33 -21.49
C LEU A 382 -2.67 5.64 -21.52
N TRP A 383 -1.76 5.83 -20.57
CA TRP A 383 -0.84 6.97 -20.52
C TRP A 383 0.36 6.66 -19.62
N ASN A 384 1.44 7.42 -19.81
CA ASN A 384 2.58 7.52 -18.89
C ASN A 384 2.87 8.99 -18.61
N SER A 385 3.38 9.29 -17.41
CA SER A 385 3.78 10.63 -17.00
C SER A 385 5.05 10.57 -16.16
N PHE A 386 5.98 11.49 -16.42
CA PHE A 386 7.30 11.51 -15.82
C PHE A 386 7.44 12.73 -14.91
N LEU A 387 7.68 12.48 -13.63
CA LEU A 387 7.82 13.49 -12.59
C LEU A 387 9.26 13.55 -12.09
N GLY A 388 9.91 14.70 -12.16
CA GLY A 388 11.27 14.83 -11.69
C GLY A 388 11.88 16.21 -11.89
N SER A 389 13.20 16.24 -12.05
CA SER A 389 13.99 17.46 -12.18
C SER A 389 14.98 17.34 -13.33
N ALA A 390 15.38 18.49 -13.88
CA ALA A 390 16.29 18.55 -15.03
C ALA A 390 17.76 18.24 -14.65
N THR A 391 18.12 18.37 -13.37
CA THR A 391 19.51 18.35 -12.88
C THR A 391 19.81 17.28 -11.85
N ASP A 392 18.80 16.62 -11.31
CA ASP A 392 18.97 15.67 -10.22
C ASP A 392 17.93 14.55 -10.32
N SER A 393 18.41 13.32 -10.17
CA SER A 393 17.60 12.11 -10.11
C SER A 393 16.66 12.13 -8.90
N VAL A 394 15.44 11.63 -9.10
CA VAL A 394 14.53 11.31 -7.99
C VAL A 394 15.15 10.23 -7.10
N MET A 395 14.71 10.21 -5.85
CA MET A 395 15.09 9.15 -4.92
C MET A 395 14.32 7.86 -5.24
N ASP A 396 14.98 6.72 -5.13
CA ASP A 396 14.30 5.43 -5.25
C ASP A 396 13.48 5.14 -3.98
N THR A 397 12.26 4.62 -4.15
CA THR A 397 11.39 4.09 -3.07
C THR A 397 10.99 5.10 -1.99
N THR A 398 10.79 6.37 -2.37
CA THR A 398 10.36 7.42 -1.43
C THR A 398 8.92 7.88 -1.62
N GLU A 399 8.23 7.26 -2.56
CA GLU A 399 6.81 7.43 -2.83
C GLU A 399 5.94 6.58 -1.90
N SER A 400 4.78 7.12 -1.53
CA SER A 400 3.73 6.38 -0.84
C SER A 400 3.00 5.48 -1.81
N GLU A 401 2.20 4.55 -1.28
CA GLU A 401 1.17 3.94 -2.11
C GLU A 401 0.23 4.99 -2.71
N PRO A 402 -0.16 4.84 -4.00
CA PRO A 402 -1.12 5.73 -4.62
C PRO A 402 -2.53 5.50 -4.07
N ILE A 403 -3.32 6.57 -4.04
CA ILE A 403 -4.74 6.51 -3.72
C ILE A 403 -5.57 7.25 -4.77
N LEU A 404 -6.68 6.64 -5.17
CA LEU A 404 -7.69 7.28 -6.01
C LEU A 404 -8.76 7.91 -5.10
N LEU A 405 -8.69 9.23 -4.90
CA LEU A 405 -9.62 9.99 -4.04
C LEU A 405 -10.98 10.18 -4.71
N SER A 406 -10.98 10.27 -6.04
CA SER A 406 -12.17 10.34 -6.87
C SER A 406 -11.83 9.84 -8.26
N ASN A 407 -12.84 9.61 -9.10
CA ASN A 407 -12.63 9.26 -10.51
C ASN A 407 -11.83 10.31 -11.30
N SER A 408 -11.58 11.49 -10.73
CA SER A 408 -10.82 12.58 -11.33
C SER A 408 -9.49 12.89 -10.64
N GLN A 409 -9.08 12.15 -9.60
CA GLN A 409 -7.86 12.50 -8.88
C GLN A 409 -7.14 11.30 -8.26
N LEU A 410 -5.93 11.04 -8.76
CA LEU A 410 -4.94 10.15 -8.17
C LEU A 410 -3.99 10.99 -7.31
N LEU A 411 -3.75 10.56 -6.07
CA LEU A 411 -2.82 11.21 -5.14
C LEU A 411 -1.68 10.26 -4.80
N VAL A 412 -0.45 10.80 -4.80
CA VAL A 412 0.75 10.13 -4.30
C VAL A 412 1.54 11.15 -3.49
N ARG A 413 2.04 10.74 -2.31
CA ARG A 413 2.98 11.56 -1.53
C ARG A 413 4.38 11.05 -1.74
N MET A 414 5.36 11.93 -1.92
CA MET A 414 6.73 11.53 -2.27
C MET A 414 7.76 12.57 -1.80
N GLN A 415 9.02 12.16 -1.70
CA GLN A 415 10.11 13.08 -1.39
C GLN A 415 10.73 13.66 -2.67
N THR A 416 11.11 14.93 -2.62
CA THR A 416 11.91 15.58 -3.66
C THR A 416 13.40 15.28 -3.53
N ASN A 417 14.22 15.84 -4.42
CA ASN A 417 15.68 15.76 -4.37
C ASN A 417 16.29 16.68 -3.27
N PRO A 418 17.60 16.53 -2.97
CA PRO A 418 18.30 17.37 -1.99
C PRO A 418 18.61 18.80 -2.47
N SER A 419 18.69 19.04 -3.77
CA SER A 419 19.27 20.27 -4.32
C SER A 419 18.32 21.47 -4.20
N ASN A 420 17.08 21.32 -4.68
CA ASN A 420 16.11 22.43 -4.76
C ASN A 420 14.82 22.20 -3.97
N GLY A 421 14.62 20.99 -3.46
CA GLY A 421 13.42 20.69 -2.67
C GLY A 421 12.11 20.75 -3.46
N LEU A 422 12.16 20.80 -4.80
CA LEU A 422 11.02 20.97 -5.71
C LEU A 422 11.26 20.17 -7.01
N PHE A 423 10.18 19.80 -7.69
CA PHE A 423 10.25 19.19 -9.03
C PHE A 423 10.26 20.28 -10.11
N ASN A 424 10.86 19.99 -11.28
CA ASN A 424 10.78 20.86 -12.45
C ASN A 424 9.60 20.52 -13.38
N SER A 425 8.93 19.37 -13.19
CA SER A 425 7.63 19.09 -13.85
C SER A 425 6.60 20.17 -13.51
N ILE A 426 5.69 20.46 -14.43
CA ILE A 426 4.80 21.63 -14.36
C ILE A 426 3.36 21.15 -14.05
N PRO A 427 2.84 21.39 -12.83
CA PRO A 427 1.43 21.16 -12.55
C PRO A 427 0.58 22.37 -13.00
N ASP A 428 -0.75 22.21 -13.07
CA ASP A 428 -1.65 23.35 -13.31
C ASP A 428 -1.47 24.45 -12.26
N PHE A 429 -1.20 24.07 -10.99
CA PHE A 429 -0.82 25.00 -9.93
C PHE A 429 -0.05 24.33 -8.78
N THR A 430 0.69 25.13 -8.03
CA THR A 430 1.48 24.71 -6.86
C THR A 430 1.02 25.42 -5.60
N THR A 431 1.00 24.71 -4.48
CA THR A 431 0.66 25.24 -3.15
C THR A 431 1.65 24.79 -2.09
N GLY A 432 1.51 25.32 -0.87
CA GLY A 432 2.37 24.98 0.26
C GLY A 432 3.62 25.85 0.33
N THR A 433 4.36 25.72 1.44
CA THR A 433 5.55 26.52 1.75
C THR A 433 6.76 25.65 2.03
N GLY A 434 6.79 24.44 1.45
CA GLY A 434 7.90 23.50 1.62
C GLY A 434 9.24 24.11 1.22
N SER A 435 10.23 23.94 2.08
CA SER A 435 11.58 24.49 1.91
C SER A 435 12.64 23.51 2.44
N GLY A 436 13.85 23.58 1.89
CA GLY A 436 14.97 22.72 2.28
C GLY A 436 15.08 21.46 1.43
N PRO A 437 16.07 20.60 1.69
CA PRO A 437 16.26 19.36 0.95
C PRO A 437 15.13 18.36 1.25
N TYR A 438 14.84 17.48 0.28
CA TYR A 438 13.93 16.34 0.46
C TYR A 438 12.52 16.73 0.96
N THR A 439 11.97 17.82 0.47
CA THR A 439 10.60 18.23 0.85
C THR A 439 9.60 17.14 0.49
N MET A 440 8.48 17.16 1.20
CA MET A 440 7.36 16.27 0.93
C MET A 440 6.44 16.92 -0.09
N ALA A 441 6.20 16.22 -1.19
CA ALA A 441 5.30 16.62 -2.25
C ALA A 441 4.06 15.72 -2.27
N ASP A 442 2.88 16.29 -2.04
CA ASP A 442 1.60 15.67 -2.39
C ASP A 442 1.33 15.98 -3.87
N VAL A 443 1.39 14.95 -4.71
CA VAL A 443 1.27 15.02 -6.16
C VAL A 443 -0.11 14.53 -6.59
N PHE A 444 -0.88 15.42 -7.21
CA PHE A 444 -2.21 15.13 -7.71
C PHE A 444 -2.17 14.98 -9.24
N VAL A 445 -2.54 13.81 -9.74
CA VAL A 445 -2.54 13.45 -11.17
C VAL A 445 -3.98 13.28 -11.64
N ASN A 446 -4.30 13.80 -12.83
CA ASN A 446 -5.57 13.52 -13.49
C ASN A 446 -5.55 12.07 -14.01
N PRO A 447 -6.36 11.15 -13.47
CA PRO A 447 -6.32 9.75 -13.88
C PRO A 447 -6.84 9.51 -15.31
N LEU A 448 -7.53 10.47 -15.92
CA LEU A 448 -8.02 10.35 -17.30
C LEU A 448 -6.93 10.71 -18.32
N SER A 449 -6.22 11.81 -18.10
CA SER A 449 -5.20 12.32 -19.05
C SER A 449 -3.76 11.96 -18.68
N GLY A 450 -3.47 11.67 -17.41
CA GLY A 450 -2.11 11.51 -16.89
C GLY A 450 -1.43 12.83 -16.53
N THR A 451 -2.04 13.98 -16.79
CA THR A 451 -1.41 15.31 -16.54
C THR A 451 -1.36 15.65 -15.05
N PHE A 452 -0.37 16.46 -14.66
CA PHE A 452 -0.20 16.91 -13.27
C PHE A 452 -1.15 18.07 -12.95
N ASN A 453 -2.07 17.89 -12.01
CA ASN A 453 -3.01 18.96 -11.63
C ASN A 453 -2.45 19.90 -10.57
N ARG A 454 -1.96 19.32 -9.48
CA ARG A 454 -1.56 20.11 -8.31
C ARG A 454 -0.36 19.46 -7.65
N PHE A 455 0.61 20.29 -7.28
CA PHE A 455 1.61 19.90 -6.28
C PHE A 455 1.38 20.70 -4.99
N HIS A 456 1.46 20.02 -3.85
CA HIS A 456 1.49 20.68 -2.54
C HIS A 456 2.77 20.30 -1.80
N TYR A 457 3.60 21.29 -1.48
CA TYR A 457 4.88 21.09 -0.84
C TYR A 457 4.85 21.42 0.65
N SER A 458 5.40 20.52 1.46
CA SER A 458 5.63 20.70 2.89
C SER A 458 7.09 20.40 3.24
N SER A 459 7.67 21.18 4.15
CA SER A 459 9.07 21.00 4.57
C SER A 459 9.23 19.65 5.26
N ASN A 460 10.36 18.99 5.03
CA ASN A 460 10.73 17.79 5.77
C ASN A 460 11.47 18.17 7.06
N LEU A 461 11.80 17.17 7.87
CA LEU A 461 12.60 17.32 9.08
C LEU A 461 14.00 17.84 8.74
N THR A 462 14.62 18.53 9.70
CA THR A 462 16.00 18.96 9.58
C THR A 462 16.93 17.75 9.66
N LEU A 463 17.86 17.65 8.70
CA LEU A 463 18.86 16.60 8.64
C LEU A 463 19.64 16.47 9.96
N PRO A 464 20.04 15.24 10.36
CA PRO A 464 19.98 13.99 9.59
C PRO A 464 18.61 13.28 9.61
N ALA A 465 17.66 13.77 10.41
CA ALA A 465 16.32 13.19 10.45
C ALA A 465 15.57 13.46 9.15
N MET A 466 14.91 12.44 8.62
CA MET A 466 14.06 12.55 7.44
C MET A 466 12.82 11.69 7.63
N GLU A 467 11.65 12.26 7.41
CA GLU A 467 10.39 11.52 7.40
C GLU A 467 10.06 11.11 5.97
N GLN A 468 9.41 9.95 5.81
CA GLN A 468 8.82 9.47 4.56
C GLN A 468 7.45 8.86 4.85
N THR A 469 6.52 8.97 3.90
CA THR A 469 5.22 8.30 3.95
C THR A 469 5.26 7.00 3.17
N GLU A 470 4.96 5.89 3.83
CA GLU A 470 4.89 4.55 3.20
C GLU A 470 3.49 4.30 2.64
N VAL A 471 2.47 4.42 3.50
CA VAL A 471 1.09 4.09 3.18
C VAL A 471 0.17 5.26 3.47
N MET A 472 -0.81 5.46 2.62
CA MET A 472 -1.93 6.36 2.87
C MET A 472 -3.25 5.65 2.61
N ARG A 473 -4.25 5.92 3.43
CA ARG A 473 -5.63 5.46 3.23
C ARG A 473 -6.59 6.61 3.45
N GLU A 474 -7.60 6.69 2.62
CA GLU A 474 -8.73 7.59 2.87
C GLU A 474 -9.62 6.95 3.93
N VAL A 475 -9.84 7.68 5.02
CA VAL A 475 -10.79 7.28 6.08
C VAL A 475 -12.20 7.66 5.64
N CYS A 476 -12.30 8.84 5.01
CA CYS A 476 -13.51 9.43 4.46
C CYS A 476 -13.08 10.65 3.62
N SER A 477 -14.02 11.27 2.89
CA SER A 477 -13.69 12.22 1.81
C SER A 477 -12.69 13.31 2.22
N GLY A 478 -11.48 13.26 1.65
CA GLY A 478 -10.41 14.23 1.90
C GLY A 478 -9.76 14.14 3.28
N LYS A 479 -10.07 13.11 4.07
CA LYS A 479 -9.45 12.81 5.37
C LYS A 479 -8.65 11.52 5.27
N MET A 480 -7.38 11.63 5.62
CA MET A 480 -6.40 10.59 5.40
C MET A 480 -5.84 10.09 6.72
N VAL A 481 -5.53 8.81 6.75
CA VAL A 481 -4.54 8.26 7.67
C VAL A 481 -3.26 7.99 6.88
N ARG A 482 -2.11 8.35 7.46
CA ARG A 482 -0.79 8.13 6.88
C ARG A 482 0.06 7.29 7.82
N LEU A 483 0.74 6.31 7.25
CA LEU A 483 1.80 5.55 7.89
C LEU A 483 3.14 6.12 7.42
N ASN A 484 3.82 6.81 8.33
CA ASN A 484 5.11 7.40 8.05
C ASN A 484 6.20 6.64 8.80
N TYR A 485 7.45 6.78 8.36
CA TYR A 485 8.58 6.48 9.21
C TYR A 485 9.64 7.58 9.10
N THR A 486 10.32 7.81 10.22
CA THR A 486 11.44 8.74 10.32
C THR A 486 12.71 7.95 10.41
N ARG A 487 13.68 8.23 9.53
CA ARG A 487 15.06 7.76 9.66
C ARG A 487 15.91 8.85 10.29
N TYR A 488 16.84 8.46 11.17
CA TYR A 488 17.74 9.40 11.86
C TYR A 488 19.18 9.38 11.33
N THR A 489 19.45 8.52 10.35
CA THR A 489 20.72 8.43 9.64
C THR A 489 20.48 8.40 8.13
N THR A 490 21.43 8.96 7.39
CA THR A 490 21.45 8.91 5.91
C THR A 490 22.36 7.80 5.39
N THR A 491 23.21 7.23 6.24
CA THR A 491 24.18 6.19 5.88
C THR A 491 23.62 4.80 6.20
N PRO A 492 23.53 3.89 5.20
CA PRO A 492 23.17 2.50 5.44
C PRO A 492 24.19 1.76 6.36
N PRO A 493 23.75 0.74 7.12
CA PRO A 493 22.38 0.29 7.26
C PRO A 493 21.53 1.28 8.07
N ILE A 494 20.32 1.57 7.58
CA ILE A 494 19.37 2.45 8.26
C ILE A 494 18.72 1.63 9.39
N GLU A 495 19.31 1.71 10.59
CA GLU A 495 18.81 1.02 11.78
C GLU A 495 18.03 1.94 12.72
N ALA A 496 18.41 3.21 12.83
CA ALA A 496 17.73 4.16 13.69
C ALA A 496 16.47 4.70 12.99
N THR A 497 15.30 4.08 13.24
CA THR A 497 14.02 4.49 12.66
C THR A 497 12.89 4.56 13.69
N GLN A 498 11.91 5.44 13.44
CA GLN A 498 10.64 5.47 14.18
C GLN A 498 9.48 5.34 13.22
N LEU A 499 8.44 4.64 13.64
CA LEU A 499 7.17 4.61 12.96
C LEU A 499 6.31 5.78 13.45
N SER A 500 5.52 6.39 12.58
CA SER A 500 4.43 7.27 13.01
C SER A 500 3.16 7.05 12.23
N ILE A 501 2.03 7.26 12.90
CA ILE A 501 0.70 7.25 12.29
C ILE A 501 0.12 8.64 12.50
N GLU A 502 -0.50 9.19 11.47
CA GLU A 502 -1.19 10.47 11.57
C GLU A 502 -2.53 10.46 10.84
N ASN A 503 -3.49 11.15 11.44
CA ASN A 503 -4.73 11.55 10.81
C ASN A 503 -4.59 12.98 10.33
N VAL A 504 -4.79 13.22 9.04
CA VAL A 504 -4.64 14.54 8.42
C VAL A 504 -5.78 14.82 7.47
N SER A 505 -6.12 16.10 7.30
CA SER A 505 -6.97 16.52 6.18
C SER A 505 -6.09 16.83 4.98
N LEU A 506 -6.53 16.46 3.79
CA LEU A 506 -5.85 16.86 2.57
C LEU A 506 -5.87 18.39 2.41
N PRO A 507 -4.79 18.97 1.84
CA PRO A 507 -4.68 20.40 1.60
C PRO A 507 -5.58 20.89 0.45
#